data_AF-A0A7Y9XKV5-F1
#
_entry.id   AF-A0A7Y9XKV5-F1
#
_cell.length_a   1.000
_cell.length_b   1.000
_cell.length_c   1.000
_cell.angle_alpha   90.00
_cell.angle_beta   90.00
_cell.angle_gamma   90.00
#
_symmetry.space_group_name_H-M   'P 1'
#
loop_
_entity.id
_entity.type
_entity.pdbx_description
1 polymer ?
#
loop_
_entity_poly.entity_id
_entity_poly.type
_entity_poly.pdbx_seq_one_letter_code
_entity_poly.pdbx_strand_id
1 'polypeptide(L)' 'MTQTTPDWAAYVTQMEEVLALQLDDARRQELLTQFSRIAAMAKPLMDYPLDDRLEVAGVYKA' A
#
# COMPACT_ATOMS: atom_id res chain seq x y z
N MET A 1 -14.92 -2.68 10.00
CA MET A 1 -13.93 -3.77 9.84
C MET A 1 -12.71 -3.44 10.69
N THR A 2 -12.19 -4.37 11.48
CA THR A 2 -10.97 -4.15 12.27
C THR A 2 -9.79 -4.07 11.32
N GLN A 3 -9.22 -2.87 11.16
CA GLN A 3 -8.08 -2.66 10.28
C GLN A 3 -6.82 -3.15 10.98
N THR A 4 -6.31 -4.31 10.59
CA THR A 4 -5.03 -4.82 11.05
C THR A 4 -3.92 -4.00 10.38
N THR A 5 -2.99 -3.46 11.17
CA THR A 5 -1.78 -2.81 10.62
C THR A 5 -0.98 -3.88 9.86
N PRO A 6 -0.71 -3.70 8.56
CA PRO A 6 0.09 -4.65 7.79
C PRO A 6 1.52 -4.71 8.31
N ASP A 7 2.11 -5.91 8.33
CA ASP A 7 3.56 -6.06 8.49
C ASP A 7 4.24 -5.68 7.17
N TRP A 8 4.72 -4.44 7.10
CA TRP A 8 5.36 -3.90 5.89
C TRP A 8 6.69 -4.59 5.57
N ALA A 9 7.40 -5.15 6.56
CA ALA A 9 8.64 -5.89 6.32
C ALA A 9 8.35 -7.20 5.58
N ALA A 10 7.39 -7.98 6.08
CA ALA A 10 6.93 -9.19 5.41
C ALA A 10 6.41 -8.89 4.00
N TYR A 11 5.63 -7.81 3.83
CA TYR A 11 5.12 -7.39 2.53
C TYR A 11 6.23 -7.05 1.53
N VAL A 12 7.23 -6.26 1.93
CA VAL A 12 8.34 -5.88 1.04
C VAL A 12 9.16 -7.10 0.62
N THR A 13 9.45 -8.02 1.55
CA THR A 13 10.13 -9.27 1.22
C THR A 13 9.33 -10.10 0.21
N GLN A 14 8.02 -10.26 0.41
CA GLN A 14 7.18 -10.99 -0.53
C GLN A 14 7.14 -10.32 -1.91
N MET A 15 7.03 -8.99 -1.97
CA MET A 15 6.97 -8.27 -3.24
C MET A 15 8.30 -8.29 -4.00
N GLU A 16 9.44 -8.37 -3.31
CA GLU A 16 10.74 -8.55 -3.95
C GLU A 16 10.77 -9.85 -4.77
N GLU A 17 10.25 -10.95 -4.22
CA GLU A 17 10.14 -12.23 -4.92
C GLU A 17 9.10 -12.18 -6.06
N VAL A 18 7.89 -11.68 -5.78
CA VAL A 18 6.79 -11.64 -6.76
C VAL A 18 7.14 -10.80 -7.98
N LEU A 19 7.85 -9.69 -7.78
CA LEU A 19 8.24 -8.76 -8.84
C LEU A 19 9.63 -9.05 -9.43
N ALA A 20 10.30 -10.11 -8.96
CA ALA A 20 11.67 -10.47 -9.36
C ALA A 20 12.65 -9.28 -9.27
N LEU A 21 12.56 -8.52 -8.18
CA LEU A 21 13.44 -7.39 -7.90
C LEU A 21 14.66 -7.86 -7.09
N GLN A 22 15.78 -7.15 -7.23
CA GLN A 22 16.95 -7.35 -6.36
C GLN A 22 17.19 -6.08 -5.56
N LEU A 23 16.97 -6.16 -4.25
CA LEU A 23 17.15 -5.05 -3.33
C LEU A 23 18.27 -5.38 -2.35
N ASP A 24 19.22 -4.46 -2.24
CA ASP A 24 20.16 -4.47 -1.12
C ASP A 24 19.47 -4.01 0.18
N ASP A 25 20.16 -4.21 1.30
CA ASP A 25 19.63 -3.89 2.62
C ASP A 25 19.28 -2.40 2.77
N ALA A 26 20.07 -1.51 2.15
CA ALA A 26 19.84 -0.07 2.21
C ALA A 26 18.54 0.32 1.49
N ARG A 27 18.29 -0.23 0.31
CA ARG A 27 17.05 0.00 -0.45
C ARG A 27 15.84 -0.60 0.22
N ARG A 28 15.96 -1.80 0.82
CA ARG A 28 14.88 -2.39 1.62
C ARG A 28 14.51 -1.49 2.79
N GLN A 29 15.49 -0.97 3.52
CA GLN A 29 15.22 -0.07 4.65
C GLN A 29 14.57 1.26 4.23
N GLU A 30 15.01 1.82 3.11
CA GLU A 30 14.39 3.03 2.55
C GLU A 30 12.94 2.77 2.13
N LEU A 31 12.67 1.66 1.45
CA LEU A 31 11.30 1.28 1.09
C LEU A 31 10.42 1.12 2.32
N LEU A 32 10.88 0.47 3.39
CA LEU A 32 10.10 0.34 4.63
C LEU A 32 9.74 1.71 5.23
N THR A 33 10.67 2.67 5.18
CA THR A 33 10.43 4.05 5.62
C THR A 33 9.35 4.71 4.77
N GLN A 34 9.45 4.60 3.44
CA GLN A 34 8.48 5.20 2.53
C GLN A 34 7.10 4.55 2.63
N PHE A 35 7.01 3.23 2.73
CA PHE A 35 5.76 2.50 2.94
C PHE A 35 5.07 2.95 4.23
N SER A 36 5.83 3.09 5.32
CA SER A 36 5.30 3.58 6.60
C SER A 36 4.71 5.00 6.48
N ARG A 37 5.37 5.89 5.72
CA ARG A 37 4.87 7.25 5.46
C ARG A 37 3.62 7.24 4.58
N ILE A 38 3.60 6.44 3.51
CA ILE A 38 2.45 6.29 2.63
C ILE A 38 1.25 5.73 3.40
N ALA A 39 1.46 4.73 4.26
CA ALA A 39 0.41 4.18 5.11
C ALA A 39 -0.19 5.25 6.04
N ALA A 40 0.63 6.11 6.62
CA ALA A 40 0.16 7.24 7.43
C ALA A 40 -0.64 8.25 6.60
N MET A 41 -0.20 8.57 5.37
CA MET A 41 -0.93 9.46 4.46
C MET A 41 -2.23 8.85 3.92
N ALA A 42 -2.27 7.52 3.76
CA ALA A 42 -3.44 6.79 3.27
C ALA A 42 -4.48 6.53 4.36
N LYS A 43 -4.08 6.54 5.64
CA LYS A 43 -4.99 6.28 6.77
C LYS A 43 -6.29 7.11 6.72
N PRO A 44 -6.27 8.43 6.50
CA PRO A 44 -7.50 9.22 6.41
C PRO A 44 -8.42 8.78 5.26
N LEU A 45 -7.86 8.29 4.14
CA LEU A 45 -8.62 7.78 3.01
C LEU A 45 -9.25 6.42 3.31
N MET A 46 -8.53 5.55 4.02
CA MET A 46 -9.03 4.23 4.43
C MET A 46 -10.09 4.32 5.54
N ASP A 47 -10.00 5.33 6.41
CA ASP A 47 -10.99 5.61 7.45
C ASP A 47 -12.27 6.25 6.88
N TYR A 48 -12.23 6.78 5.65
CA TYR A 48 -13.39 7.41 5.01
C TYR A 48 -14.42 6.36 4.58
N PRO A 49 -15.69 6.47 4.99
CA PRO A 49 -16.71 5.50 4.62
C PRO A 49 -17.03 5.62 3.12
N LEU A 50 -16.94 4.50 2.41
CA LEU A 50 -17.34 4.41 1.01
C LEU A 50 -18.77 3.85 0.92
N ASP A 51 -19.60 4.44 0.06
CA ASP A 51 -20.90 3.88 -0.33
C ASP A 51 -20.65 2.72 -1.32
N ASP A 52 -21.45 1.65 -1.23
CA ASP A 52 -21.38 0.50 -2.13
C ASP A 52 -21.58 0.87 -3.61
N ARG A 53 -22.18 2.03 -3.89
CA ARG A 53 -22.45 2.54 -5.24
C ARG A 53 -21.48 3.64 -5.68
N LEU A 54 -20.37 3.84 -4.96
CA LEU A 54 -19.42 4.87 -5.31
C LEU A 54 -18.68 4.49 -6.61
N GLU A 55 -18.98 5.19 -7.69
CA GLU A 55 -18.27 5.03 -8.96
C GLU A 55 -16.83 5.58 -8.84
N VAL A 56 -15.90 4.89 -9.50
CA VAL A 56 -14.52 5.38 -9.61
C VAL A 56 -14.50 6.62 -10.49
N ALA A 57 -13.77 7.66 -10.07
CA ALA A 57 -13.59 8.85 -10.88
C ALA A 57 -12.90 8.49 -12.21
N GLY A 58 -13.50 8.92 -13.34
CA GLY A 58 -12.91 8.74 -14.68
C GLY A 58 -13.34 7.46 -15.42
N VAL A 59 -14.57 6.98 -15.23
CA VAL A 59 -15.14 5.85 -15.99
C VAL A 59 -14.90 6.05 -17.50
N TYR A 60 -14.17 5.11 -18.10
CA TYR A 60 -13.92 5.08 -19.54
C TYR A 60 -15.25 5.01 -20.29
N LYS A 61 -15.47 5.94 -21.21
CA LYS A 61 -16.59 5.92 -22.15
C LYS A 61 -16.03 5.52 -23.52
N ALA A 62 -16.42 4.33 -23.97
CA ALA A 62 -16.10 3.79 -25.29
C ALA A 62 -16.79 4.57 -26.41
#